data_AF-A0A968WK81-F1
#
_entry.id   AF-A0A968WK81-F1
#
_cell.length_a   1.000
_cell.length_b   1.000
_cell.length_c   1.000
_cell.angle_alpha   90.00
_cell.angle_beta   90.00
_cell.angle_gamma   90.00
#
_symmetry.space_group_name_H-M   'P 1'
#
loop_
_entity.id
_entity.type
_entity.pdbx_description
1 polymer ?
#
loop_
_entity_poly.entity_id
_entity_poly.type
_entity_poly.pdbx_seq_one_letter_code
_entity_poly.pdbx_strand_id
1 'polypeptide(L)'
;MKFAFYREILTAFQSSKRISKFGGYLIAAGAVGLSVFLWLQAQAIDFEQHNHYATNLRRIQEIDARINLDVLQARDGILTYYDPIINDLAELKTLQADLKRIPSFVDRSARAELDELLQSYIKLWHEKEQHIYRFQSQNGVLRNSLIYFPVAIANLTSNEKTKLTLATNLNVLLRHILLFNLTHEAETIPQIDRTIQQIQAREYPITERKALEMAIAHAKIILNRSPQVNDLVKAIVTTPTSRQVMTLLRLTIVITKKHSTRPTPIDSISIYYPLFCCLVLQPQLFADLEPMR
;
A
#
# COMPACT_ATOMS: atom_id res chain seq x y z
N MET A 1 92.37 -12.19 10.49
CA MET A 1 91.45 -11.89 11.62
C MET A 1 90.39 -10.84 11.24
N LYS A 2 89.73 -10.96 10.07
CA LYS A 2 88.58 -10.12 9.65
C LYS A 2 87.43 -10.91 8.97
N PHE A 3 87.58 -12.23 8.82
CA PHE A 3 86.58 -13.09 8.15
C PHE A 3 85.63 -13.85 9.10
N ALA A 4 85.91 -13.87 10.41
CA ALA A 4 85.04 -14.54 11.39
C ALA A 4 83.85 -13.66 11.83
N PHE A 5 84.04 -12.34 11.88
CA PHE A 5 83.03 -11.39 12.38
C PHE A 5 81.86 -11.16 11.40
N TYR A 6 82.08 -11.32 10.09
CA TYR A 6 81.02 -11.15 9.09
C TYR A 6 80.03 -12.34 9.03
N ARG A 7 80.43 -13.50 9.53
CA ARG A 7 79.65 -14.75 9.43
C ARG A 7 78.61 -14.88 10.57
N GLU A 8 78.85 -14.23 11.70
CA GLU A 8 77.90 -14.12 12.82
C GLU A 8 76.80 -13.07 12.60
N ILE A 9 77.08 -11.99 11.87
CA ILE A 9 76.08 -10.94 11.60
C ILE A 9 75.07 -11.39 10.52
N LEU A 10 75.50 -12.19 9.53
CA LEU A 10 74.62 -12.69 8.47
C LEU A 10 73.62 -13.78 8.94
N THR A 11 73.95 -14.53 10.00
CA THR A 11 73.05 -15.54 10.56
C THR A 11 71.99 -14.93 11.49
N ALA A 12 72.29 -13.80 12.15
CA ALA A 12 71.32 -13.05 12.93
C ALA A 12 70.22 -12.39 12.04
N PHE A 13 70.55 -11.96 10.83
CA PHE A 13 69.60 -11.26 9.94
C PHE A 13 68.61 -12.19 9.21
N GLN A 14 68.92 -13.49 9.08
CA GLN A 14 68.04 -14.48 8.44
C GLN A 14 66.91 -14.99 9.36
N SER A 15 67.05 -14.85 10.69
CA SER A 15 66.01 -15.28 11.65
C SER A 15 64.85 -14.26 11.80
N SER A 16 65.10 -12.98 11.51
CA SER A 16 64.13 -11.89 11.60
C SER A 16 63.06 -11.89 10.48
N LYS A 17 63.41 -12.41 9.28
CA LYS A 17 62.48 -12.47 8.13
C LYS A 17 61.39 -13.53 8.25
N ARG A 18 61.47 -14.46 9.21
CA ARG A 18 60.47 -15.53 9.39
C ARG A 18 59.33 -15.11 10.33
N ILE A 19 59.62 -14.28 11.33
CA ILE A 19 58.64 -13.76 12.29
C ILE A 19 57.74 -12.69 11.64
N SER A 20 58.24 -11.91 10.67
CA SER A 20 57.42 -10.93 9.94
C SER A 20 56.43 -11.58 8.95
N LYS A 21 56.74 -12.76 8.41
CA LYS A 21 55.87 -13.47 7.47
C LYS A 21 54.65 -14.09 8.18
N PHE A 22 54.84 -14.72 9.34
CA PHE A 22 53.73 -15.27 10.12
C PHE A 22 52.77 -14.17 10.62
N GLY A 23 53.29 -13.02 11.04
CA GLY A 23 52.46 -11.85 11.37
C GLY A 23 51.64 -11.35 10.18
N GLY A 24 52.22 -11.33 8.98
CA GLY A 24 51.51 -10.97 7.74
C GLY A 24 50.36 -11.91 7.39
N TYR A 25 50.55 -13.23 7.53
CA TYR A 25 49.48 -14.21 7.28
C TYR A 25 48.32 -14.12 8.28
N LEU A 26 48.60 -13.82 9.56
CA LEU A 26 47.55 -13.63 10.57
C LEU A 26 46.71 -12.37 10.30
N ILE A 27 47.35 -11.28 9.89
CA ILE A 27 46.65 -10.04 9.51
C ILE A 27 45.79 -10.28 8.26
N ALA A 28 46.33 -10.97 7.25
CA ALA A 28 45.58 -11.30 6.04
C ALA A 28 44.38 -12.20 6.34
N ALA A 29 44.55 -13.24 7.17
CA ALA A 29 43.47 -14.13 7.58
C ALA A 29 42.39 -13.38 8.38
N GLY A 30 42.79 -12.48 9.29
CA GLY A 30 41.87 -11.61 10.02
C GLY A 30 41.09 -10.67 9.11
N ALA A 31 41.75 -10.07 8.12
CA ALA A 31 41.10 -9.19 7.15
C ALA A 31 40.08 -9.95 6.27
N VAL A 32 40.42 -11.16 5.81
CA VAL A 32 39.49 -12.02 5.07
C VAL A 32 38.30 -12.43 5.93
N GLY A 33 38.54 -12.87 7.17
CA GLY A 33 37.47 -13.24 8.10
C GLY A 33 36.51 -12.07 8.39
N LEU A 34 37.06 -10.88 8.64
CA LEU A 34 36.27 -9.66 8.81
C LEU A 34 35.46 -9.33 7.55
N SER A 35 36.05 -9.46 6.37
CA SER A 35 35.38 -9.16 5.10
C SER A 35 34.22 -10.12 4.82
N VAL A 36 34.41 -11.42 5.05
CA VAL A 36 33.36 -12.44 4.94
C VAL A 36 32.25 -12.18 5.95
N PHE A 37 32.61 -11.87 7.21
CA PHE A 37 31.64 -11.54 8.25
C PHE A 37 30.79 -10.31 7.88
N LEU A 38 31.42 -9.21 7.44
CA LEU A 38 30.72 -8.02 7.01
C LEU A 38 29.83 -8.27 5.79
N TRP A 39 30.26 -9.13 4.87
CA TRP A 39 29.47 -9.51 3.69
C TRP A 39 28.21 -10.30 4.07
N LEU A 40 28.34 -11.29 4.96
CA LEU A 40 27.19 -12.04 5.47
C LEU A 40 26.20 -11.13 6.21
N GLN A 41 26.73 -10.20 7.03
CA GLN A 41 25.91 -9.25 7.77
C GLN A 41 25.17 -8.28 6.82
N ALA A 42 25.85 -7.79 5.77
CA ALA A 42 25.25 -6.91 4.77
C ALA A 42 24.12 -7.60 4.00
N GLN A 43 24.33 -8.84 3.55
CA GLN A 43 23.28 -9.60 2.83
C GLN A 43 22.06 -9.91 3.71
N ALA A 44 22.28 -10.23 4.99
CA ALA A 44 21.18 -10.48 5.92
C ALA A 44 20.31 -9.24 6.13
N ILE A 45 20.93 -8.06 6.30
CA ILE A 45 20.22 -6.78 6.48
C ILE A 45 19.39 -6.41 5.24
N ASP A 46 19.96 -6.56 4.04
CA ASP A 46 19.25 -6.25 2.79
C ASP A 46 18.04 -7.18 2.57
N PHE A 47 18.18 -8.46 2.91
CA PHE A 47 17.08 -9.44 2.80
C PHE A 47 15.95 -9.14 3.79
N GLU A 48 16.26 -8.81 5.03
CA GLU A 48 15.26 -8.47 6.05
C GLU A 48 14.48 -7.21 5.66
N GLN A 49 15.18 -6.13 5.28
CA GLN A 49 14.54 -4.90 4.84
C GLN A 49 13.68 -5.11 3.58
N HIS A 50 14.17 -5.90 2.62
CA HIS A 50 13.42 -6.23 1.41
C HIS A 50 12.14 -6.99 1.75
N ASN A 51 12.26 -8.04 2.57
CA ASN A 51 11.11 -8.87 2.94
C ASN A 51 10.08 -8.07 3.73
N HIS A 52 10.51 -7.21 4.65
CA HIS A 52 9.65 -6.30 5.38
C HIS A 52 8.90 -5.34 4.44
N TYR A 53 9.60 -4.68 3.53
CA TYR A 53 9.00 -3.74 2.57
C TYR A 53 7.99 -4.45 1.63
N ALA A 54 8.35 -5.63 1.11
CA ALA A 54 7.48 -6.43 0.26
C ALA A 54 6.25 -6.94 1.03
N THR A 55 6.40 -7.32 2.29
CA THR A 55 5.30 -7.76 3.15
C THR A 55 4.32 -6.62 3.41
N ASN A 56 4.81 -5.41 3.71
CA ASN A 56 3.96 -4.23 3.89
C ASN A 56 3.18 -3.89 2.61
N LEU A 57 3.82 -3.97 1.44
CA LEU A 57 3.13 -3.77 0.16
C LEU A 57 2.04 -4.82 -0.11
N ARG A 58 2.29 -6.10 0.20
CA ARG A 58 1.25 -7.15 0.10
C ARG A 58 0.11 -6.90 1.06
N ARG A 59 0.42 -6.50 2.31
CA ARG A 59 -0.59 -6.19 3.32
C ARG A 59 -1.49 -5.03 2.89
N ILE A 60 -0.90 -3.99 2.30
CA ILE A 60 -1.64 -2.88 1.69
C ILE A 60 -2.61 -3.38 0.60
N GLN A 61 -2.18 -4.33 -0.24
CA GLN A 61 -3.02 -4.88 -1.29
C GLN A 61 -4.21 -5.69 -0.72
N GLU A 62 -3.98 -6.45 0.36
CA GLU A 62 -5.05 -7.15 1.07
C GLU A 62 -6.07 -6.18 1.68
N ILE A 63 -5.59 -5.12 2.33
CA ILE A 63 -6.43 -4.06 2.90
C ILE A 63 -7.24 -3.37 1.79
N ASP A 64 -6.65 -3.10 0.63
CA ASP A 64 -7.33 -2.52 -0.52
C ASP A 64 -8.54 -3.35 -0.97
N ALA A 65 -8.33 -4.65 -1.10
CA ALA A 65 -9.37 -5.60 -1.49
C ALA A 65 -10.46 -5.70 -0.42
N ARG A 66 -10.09 -5.69 0.87
CA ARG A 66 -11.04 -5.75 1.99
C ARG A 66 -11.91 -4.50 2.07
N ILE A 67 -11.31 -3.31 1.99
CA ILE A 67 -12.06 -2.05 1.95
C ILE A 67 -13.04 -2.04 0.77
N ASN A 68 -12.63 -2.49 -0.41
CA ASN A 68 -13.53 -2.58 -1.56
C ASN A 68 -14.73 -3.51 -1.30
N LEU A 69 -14.47 -4.68 -0.72
CA LEU A 69 -15.52 -5.63 -0.35
C LEU A 69 -16.48 -5.04 0.69
N ASP A 70 -15.94 -4.43 1.74
CA ASP A 70 -16.73 -3.86 2.84
C ASP A 70 -17.58 -2.67 2.36
N VAL A 71 -17.09 -1.88 1.42
CA VAL A 71 -17.87 -0.80 0.77
C VAL A 71 -19.05 -1.37 -0.01
N LEU A 72 -18.84 -2.46 -0.77
CA LEU A 72 -19.92 -3.14 -1.49
C LEU A 72 -20.94 -3.76 -0.51
N GLN A 73 -20.48 -4.45 0.52
CA GLN A 73 -21.34 -5.03 1.56
C GLN A 73 -22.14 -3.95 2.31
N ALA A 74 -21.52 -2.81 2.60
CA ALA A 74 -22.18 -1.70 3.27
C ALA A 74 -23.20 -0.99 2.35
N ARG A 75 -22.98 -0.99 1.02
CA ARG A 75 -23.94 -0.47 0.05
C ARG A 75 -25.22 -1.31 0.02
N ASP A 76 -25.06 -2.62 0.07
CA ASP A 76 -26.17 -3.59 0.00
C ASP A 76 -26.80 -3.87 1.37
N GLY A 77 -26.31 -3.21 2.43
CA GLY A 77 -26.84 -3.33 3.79
C GLY A 77 -26.45 -4.62 4.52
N ILE A 78 -25.54 -5.42 3.96
CA ILE A 78 -24.95 -6.60 4.60
C ILE A 78 -24.08 -6.17 5.78
N LEU A 79 -23.21 -5.18 5.55
CA LEU A 79 -22.39 -4.58 6.58
C LEU A 79 -23.12 -3.36 7.17
N THR A 80 -23.47 -3.44 8.45
CA THR A 80 -24.33 -2.45 9.11
C THR A 80 -23.58 -1.35 9.83
N TYR A 81 -22.26 -1.49 9.99
CA TYR A 81 -21.37 -0.56 10.69
C TYR A 81 -20.08 -0.37 9.89
N TYR A 82 -19.49 0.82 9.96
CA TYR A 82 -18.32 1.18 9.15
C TYR A 82 -16.96 0.91 9.82
N ASP A 83 -16.96 0.43 11.07
CA ASP A 83 -15.73 0.23 11.86
C ASP A 83 -14.66 -0.63 11.17
N PRO A 84 -14.98 -1.74 10.46
CA PRO A 84 -13.97 -2.49 9.70
C PRO A 84 -13.20 -1.62 8.71
N ILE A 85 -13.90 -0.76 7.96
CA ILE A 85 -13.29 0.16 7.00
C ILE A 85 -12.41 1.18 7.71
N ILE A 86 -12.85 1.73 8.85
CA ILE A 86 -12.07 2.71 9.63
C ILE A 86 -10.79 2.08 10.19
N ASN A 87 -10.87 0.86 10.71
CA ASN A 87 -9.72 0.13 11.23
C ASN A 87 -8.71 -0.19 10.12
N ASP A 88 -9.18 -0.65 8.97
CA ASP A 88 -8.35 -0.90 7.79
C ASP A 88 -7.68 0.38 7.27
N LEU A 89 -8.38 1.52 7.27
CA LEU A 89 -7.80 2.82 6.90
C LEU A 89 -6.72 3.28 7.90
N ALA A 90 -6.89 3.01 9.19
CA ALA A 90 -5.88 3.32 10.21
C ALA A 90 -4.63 2.44 10.06
N GLU A 91 -4.81 1.14 9.81
CA GLU A 91 -3.72 0.23 9.52
C GLU A 91 -2.97 0.65 8.25
N LEU A 92 -3.70 0.98 7.18
CA LEU A 92 -3.13 1.48 5.93
C LEU A 92 -2.23 2.69 6.15
N LYS A 93 -2.68 3.69 6.93
CA LYS A 93 -1.88 4.90 7.23
C LYS A 93 -0.57 4.55 7.95
N THR A 94 -0.61 3.56 8.83
CA THR A 94 0.58 3.08 9.54
C THR A 94 1.57 2.44 8.57
N LEU A 95 1.09 1.56 7.68
CA LEU A 95 1.91 0.93 6.63
C LEU A 95 2.48 1.96 5.66
N GLN A 96 1.70 2.96 5.26
CA GLN A 96 2.14 4.05 4.39
C GLN A 96 3.23 4.92 5.02
N ALA A 97 3.13 5.20 6.32
CA ALA A 97 4.17 5.91 7.06
C ALA A 97 5.47 5.09 7.10
N ASP A 98 5.35 3.78 7.25
CA ASP A 98 6.48 2.86 7.24
C ASP A 98 7.16 2.80 5.86
N LEU A 99 6.39 2.72 4.77
CA LEU A 99 6.94 2.72 3.40
C LEU A 99 7.76 3.96 3.04
N LYS A 100 7.53 5.10 3.71
CA LYS A 100 8.38 6.31 3.53
C LYS A 100 9.81 6.10 3.99
N ARG A 101 10.07 5.09 4.83
CA ARG A 101 11.41 4.67 5.22
C ARG A 101 12.02 3.84 4.09
N ILE A 102 12.58 4.54 3.09
CA ILE A 102 13.20 3.89 1.94
C ILE A 102 14.36 3.00 2.41
N PRO A 103 14.38 1.71 2.04
CA PRO A 103 15.43 0.79 2.46
C PRO A 103 16.84 1.19 2.02
N SER A 104 17.86 0.78 2.79
CA SER A 104 19.26 1.12 2.52
C SER A 104 19.83 0.45 1.27
N PHE A 105 19.26 -0.68 0.85
CA PHE A 105 19.67 -1.41 -0.36
C PHE A 105 19.28 -0.69 -1.66
N VAL A 106 18.46 0.36 -1.59
CA VAL A 106 18.00 1.11 -2.77
C VAL A 106 19.07 2.14 -3.17
N ASP A 107 19.62 2.00 -4.38
CA ASP A 107 20.62 2.96 -4.89
C ASP A 107 20.02 4.35 -5.14
N ARG A 108 20.87 5.40 -5.22
CA ARG A 108 20.40 6.79 -5.33
C ARG A 108 19.50 7.04 -6.54
N SER A 109 19.76 6.39 -7.68
CA SER A 109 18.93 6.50 -8.88
C SER A 109 17.55 5.88 -8.70
N ALA A 110 17.50 4.64 -8.17
CA ALA A 110 16.26 3.92 -7.93
C ALA A 110 15.44 4.53 -6.76
N ARG A 111 16.12 5.25 -5.85
CA ARG A 111 15.48 5.94 -4.74
C ARG A 111 14.56 7.06 -5.20
N ALA A 112 14.97 7.83 -6.22
CA ALA A 112 14.13 8.90 -6.78
C ALA A 112 12.88 8.32 -7.47
N GLU A 113 13.06 7.26 -8.27
CA GLU A 113 11.95 6.58 -8.96
C GLU A 113 10.96 5.94 -7.96
N LEU A 114 11.48 5.28 -6.92
CA LEU A 114 10.66 4.68 -5.88
C LEU A 114 9.88 5.73 -5.08
N ASP A 115 10.52 6.86 -4.75
CA ASP A 115 9.87 7.96 -4.04
C ASP A 115 8.75 8.60 -4.87
N GLU A 116 8.98 8.83 -6.17
CA GLU A 116 7.96 9.35 -7.09
C GLU A 116 6.74 8.42 -7.17
N LEU A 117 6.97 7.11 -7.34
CA LEU A 117 5.88 6.12 -7.37
C LEU A 117 5.13 6.04 -6.03
N LEU A 118 5.85 6.15 -4.91
CA LEU A 118 5.26 6.14 -3.57
C LEU A 118 4.42 7.39 -3.32
N GLN A 119 4.89 8.57 -3.72
CA GLN A 119 4.12 9.82 -3.63
C GLN A 119 2.85 9.76 -4.48
N SER A 120 2.96 9.27 -5.72
CA SER A 120 1.80 9.05 -6.60
C SER A 120 0.79 8.08 -5.98
N TYR A 121 1.28 6.99 -5.38
CA TYR A 121 0.48 6.01 -4.65
C TYR A 121 -0.24 6.61 -3.43
N ILE A 122 0.46 7.39 -2.60
CA ILE A 122 -0.12 8.05 -1.42
C ILE A 122 -1.22 9.04 -1.85
N LYS A 123 -0.97 9.82 -2.90
CA LYS A 123 -1.97 10.75 -3.44
C LYS A 123 -3.23 10.02 -3.91
N LEU A 124 -3.05 8.94 -4.66
CA LEU A 124 -4.16 8.12 -5.16
C LEU A 124 -4.99 7.52 -4.02
N TRP A 125 -4.33 7.07 -2.96
CA TRP A 125 -5.02 6.58 -1.76
C TRP A 125 -5.75 7.68 -1.01
N HIS A 126 -5.19 8.88 -0.95
CA HIS A 126 -5.88 10.01 -0.34
C HIS A 126 -7.17 10.36 -1.08
N GLU A 127 -7.15 10.33 -2.42
CA GLU A 127 -8.36 10.50 -3.24
C GLU A 127 -9.40 9.39 -2.96
N LYS A 128 -8.97 8.13 -2.88
CA LYS A 128 -9.83 7.00 -2.51
C LYS A 128 -10.43 7.16 -1.11
N GLU A 129 -9.62 7.57 -0.14
CA GLU A 129 -10.04 7.80 1.24
C GLU A 129 -11.12 8.89 1.32
N GLN A 130 -10.97 9.99 0.57
CA GLN A 130 -11.99 11.03 0.48
C GLN A 130 -13.32 10.50 -0.09
N HIS A 131 -13.27 9.64 -1.11
CA HIS A 131 -14.47 8.97 -1.62
C HIS A 131 -15.11 8.06 -0.58
N ILE A 132 -14.32 7.32 0.21
CA ILE A 132 -14.82 6.46 1.29
C ILE A 132 -15.56 7.27 2.36
N TYR A 133 -15.00 8.39 2.83
CA TYR A 133 -15.69 9.24 3.82
C TYR A 133 -16.99 9.82 3.28
N ARG A 134 -16.99 10.29 2.03
CA ARG A 134 -18.22 10.76 1.37
C ARG A 134 -19.23 9.63 1.24
N PHE A 135 -18.80 8.42 0.87
CA PHE A 135 -19.65 7.24 0.79
C PHE A 135 -20.31 6.94 2.14
N GLN A 136 -19.55 6.85 3.22
CA GLN A 136 -20.09 6.56 4.57
C GLN A 136 -21.15 7.58 4.98
N SER A 137 -20.88 8.87 4.78
CA SER A 137 -21.83 9.95 5.08
C SER A 137 -23.11 9.86 4.23
N GLN A 138 -22.97 9.69 2.93
CA GLN A 138 -24.11 9.65 2.01
C GLN A 138 -24.94 8.37 2.18
N ASN A 139 -24.27 7.22 2.31
CA ASN A 139 -24.91 5.92 2.48
C ASN A 139 -25.62 5.83 3.84
N GLY A 140 -25.05 6.39 4.90
CA GLY A 140 -25.74 6.46 6.21
C GLY A 140 -27.08 7.20 6.14
N VAL A 141 -27.12 8.35 5.47
CA VAL A 141 -28.38 9.12 5.31
C VAL A 141 -29.37 8.41 4.37
N LEU A 142 -28.88 7.79 3.29
CA LEU A 142 -29.69 6.98 2.39
C LEU A 142 -30.34 5.81 3.15
N ARG A 143 -29.54 5.04 3.88
CA ARG A 143 -30.00 3.87 4.65
C ARG A 143 -31.01 4.27 5.72
N ASN A 144 -30.77 5.36 6.45
CA ASN A 144 -31.75 5.89 7.40
C ASN A 144 -33.07 6.19 6.68
N SER A 145 -33.03 6.87 5.54
CA SER A 145 -34.25 7.22 4.81
C SER A 145 -34.98 5.99 4.27
N LEU A 146 -34.26 4.97 3.80
CA LEU A 146 -34.84 3.69 3.35
C LEU A 146 -35.52 2.93 4.50
N ILE A 147 -35.01 3.02 5.73
CA ILE A 147 -35.62 2.41 6.92
C ILE A 147 -36.86 3.19 7.37
N TYR A 148 -36.76 4.52 7.45
CA TYR A 148 -37.84 5.36 7.98
C TYR A 148 -39.02 5.54 7.02
N PHE A 149 -38.76 5.59 5.71
CA PHE A 149 -39.78 5.92 4.73
C PHE A 149 -40.98 4.95 4.73
N PRO A 150 -40.81 3.62 4.69
CA PRO A 150 -41.93 2.68 4.78
C PRO A 150 -42.74 2.81 6.08
N VAL A 151 -42.06 3.07 7.20
CA VAL A 151 -42.70 3.28 8.51
C VAL A 151 -43.55 4.55 8.50
N ALA A 152 -43.04 5.64 7.92
CA ALA A 152 -43.77 6.90 7.80
C ALA A 152 -45.03 6.74 6.93
N ILE A 153 -44.93 6.00 5.82
CA ILE A 153 -46.08 5.66 4.97
C ILE A 153 -47.10 4.81 5.74
N ALA A 154 -46.65 3.74 6.42
CA ALA A 154 -47.53 2.86 7.17
C ALA A 154 -48.30 3.59 8.29
N ASN A 155 -47.66 4.52 8.99
CA ASN A 155 -48.30 5.32 10.03
C ASN A 155 -49.39 6.24 9.48
N LEU A 156 -49.18 6.80 8.27
CA LEU A 156 -50.17 7.61 7.58
C LEU A 156 -51.34 6.74 7.08
N THR A 157 -51.07 5.59 6.48
CA THR A 157 -52.11 4.74 5.89
C THR A 157 -52.93 3.96 6.91
N SER A 158 -52.38 3.69 8.10
CA SER A 158 -53.08 3.01 9.19
C SER A 158 -53.99 3.93 10.02
N ASN A 159 -53.94 5.24 9.79
CA ASN A 159 -54.81 6.19 10.46
C ASN A 159 -56.21 6.16 9.83
N GLU A 160 -57.23 5.79 10.61
CA GLU A 160 -58.63 5.71 10.14
C GLU A 160 -59.17 7.04 9.56
N LYS A 161 -58.59 8.18 9.96
CA LYS A 161 -58.97 9.51 9.46
C LYS A 161 -58.38 9.81 8.08
N THR A 162 -57.40 9.04 7.64
CA THR A 162 -56.75 9.24 6.35
C THR A 162 -57.66 8.80 5.22
N LYS A 163 -57.92 9.73 4.30
CA LYS A 163 -58.78 9.48 3.13
C LYS A 163 -58.22 8.33 2.30
N LEU A 164 -59.09 7.43 1.82
CA LEU A 164 -58.72 6.30 0.97
C LEU A 164 -57.87 6.72 -0.24
N THR A 165 -58.19 7.84 -0.89
CA THR A 165 -57.42 8.34 -2.04
C THR A 165 -55.99 8.75 -1.67
N LEU A 166 -55.77 9.30 -0.47
CA LEU A 166 -54.42 9.59 0.03
C LEU A 166 -53.67 8.29 0.32
N ALA A 167 -54.31 7.33 1.01
CA ALA A 167 -53.70 6.04 1.31
C ALA A 167 -53.26 5.30 0.04
N THR A 168 -54.09 5.28 -1.00
CA THR A 168 -53.74 4.72 -2.32
C THR A 168 -52.53 5.42 -2.94
N ASN A 169 -52.49 6.75 -2.94
CA ASN A 169 -51.36 7.50 -3.51
C ASN A 169 -50.06 7.26 -2.74
N LEU A 170 -50.13 7.15 -1.41
CA LEU A 170 -48.97 6.84 -0.55
C LEU A 170 -48.43 5.42 -0.81
N ASN A 171 -49.31 4.44 -0.99
CA ASN A 171 -48.92 3.08 -1.36
C ASN A 171 -48.30 3.01 -2.76
N VAL A 172 -48.81 3.80 -3.71
CA VAL A 172 -48.21 3.95 -5.05
C VAL A 172 -46.82 4.57 -4.96
N LEU A 173 -46.67 5.63 -4.17
CA LEU A 173 -45.36 6.28 -3.94
C LEU A 173 -44.37 5.30 -3.31
N LEU A 174 -44.80 4.56 -2.28
CA LEU A 174 -43.97 3.54 -1.62
C LEU A 174 -43.47 2.50 -2.63
N ARG A 175 -44.38 1.95 -3.43
CA ARG A 175 -44.04 0.97 -4.46
C ARG A 175 -43.03 1.52 -5.48
N HIS A 176 -43.23 2.74 -5.98
CA HIS A 176 -42.31 3.33 -6.95
C HIS A 176 -40.92 3.59 -6.35
N ILE A 177 -40.85 4.06 -5.10
CA ILE A 177 -39.57 4.26 -4.40
C ILE A 177 -38.84 2.92 -4.16
N LEU A 178 -39.56 1.88 -3.75
CA LEU A 178 -38.97 0.55 -3.57
C LEU A 178 -38.47 -0.03 -4.89
N LEU A 179 -39.24 0.13 -5.97
CA LEU A 179 -38.83 -0.28 -7.31
C LEU A 179 -37.58 0.48 -7.77
N PHE A 180 -37.56 1.81 -7.62
CA PHE A 180 -36.38 2.63 -7.91
C PHE A 180 -35.16 2.20 -7.10
N ASN A 181 -35.32 1.85 -5.82
CA ASN A 181 -34.20 1.39 -5.00
C ASN A 181 -33.66 0.03 -5.45
N LEU A 182 -34.47 -0.81 -6.09
CA LEU A 182 -34.07 -2.11 -6.63
C LEU A 182 -33.45 -2.00 -8.03
N THR A 183 -34.00 -1.17 -8.91
CA THR A 183 -33.60 -1.11 -10.32
C THR A 183 -32.65 0.04 -10.65
N HIS A 184 -32.67 1.11 -9.84
CA HIS A 184 -31.97 2.38 -10.07
C HIS A 184 -32.30 3.03 -11.43
N GLU A 185 -33.43 2.68 -12.03
CA GLU A 185 -33.85 3.18 -13.34
C GLU A 185 -34.30 4.63 -13.28
N ALA A 186 -33.63 5.50 -14.03
CA ALA A 186 -33.96 6.92 -14.12
C ALA A 186 -35.39 7.18 -14.66
N GLU A 187 -35.95 6.25 -15.44
CA GLU A 187 -37.30 6.34 -16.01
C GLU A 187 -38.41 6.31 -14.95
N THR A 188 -38.11 5.81 -13.74
CA THR A 188 -39.06 5.79 -12.62
C THR A 188 -39.16 7.14 -11.90
N ILE A 189 -38.13 7.99 -12.01
CA ILE A 189 -38.06 9.29 -11.30
C ILE A 189 -39.23 10.21 -11.68
N PRO A 190 -39.57 10.42 -12.98
CA PRO A 190 -40.72 11.26 -13.34
C PRO A 190 -42.05 10.74 -12.80
N GLN A 191 -42.20 9.42 -12.64
CA GLN A 191 -43.42 8.82 -12.10
C GLN A 191 -43.53 9.11 -10.59
N ILE A 192 -42.41 9.01 -9.87
CA ILE A 192 -42.32 9.32 -8.45
C ILE A 192 -42.60 10.81 -8.21
N ASP A 193 -41.99 11.69 -8.99
CA ASP A 193 -42.20 13.14 -8.89
C ASP A 193 -43.66 13.53 -9.16
N ARG A 194 -44.30 12.92 -10.17
CA ARG A 194 -45.73 13.13 -10.42
C ARG A 194 -46.59 12.69 -9.24
N THR A 195 -46.31 11.53 -8.63
CA THR A 195 -47.05 11.08 -7.44
C THR A 195 -46.85 12.04 -6.26
N ILE A 196 -45.62 12.52 -6.04
CA ILE A 196 -45.33 13.54 -5.02
C ILE A 196 -46.13 14.81 -5.29
N GLN A 197 -46.13 15.33 -6.52
CA GLN A 197 -46.89 16.52 -6.90
C GLN A 197 -48.40 16.35 -6.68
N GLN A 198 -48.97 15.19 -7.06
CA GLN A 198 -50.38 14.88 -6.83
C GLN A 198 -50.76 14.85 -5.35
N ILE A 199 -49.87 14.33 -4.49
CA ILE A 199 -50.06 14.36 -3.05
C ILE A 199 -50.01 15.82 -2.57
N GLN A 200 -48.99 16.60 -2.95
CA GLN A 200 -48.78 17.96 -2.48
C GLN A 200 -49.82 18.98 -2.99
N ALA A 201 -50.48 18.71 -4.11
CA ALA A 201 -51.49 19.61 -4.70
C ALA A 201 -52.81 19.67 -3.90
N ARG A 202 -52.96 18.85 -2.85
CA ARG A 202 -54.17 18.79 -2.02
C ARG A 202 -53.92 19.37 -0.64
N GLU A 203 -54.98 19.88 -0.03
CA GLU A 203 -54.93 20.31 1.37
C GLU A 203 -55.21 19.14 2.33
N TYR A 204 -54.41 19.08 3.39
CA TYR A 204 -54.55 18.11 4.47
C TYR A 204 -54.62 18.82 5.83
N PRO A 205 -55.26 18.18 6.83
CA PRO A 205 -55.14 18.56 8.23
C PRO A 205 -53.67 18.74 8.65
N ILE A 206 -53.42 19.65 9.60
CA ILE A 206 -52.05 20.02 10.02
C ILE A 206 -51.21 18.81 10.46
N THR A 207 -51.82 17.84 11.13
CA THR A 207 -51.15 16.62 11.59
C THR A 207 -50.70 15.73 10.43
N GLU A 208 -51.57 15.49 9.45
CA GLU A 208 -51.23 14.71 8.24
C GLU A 208 -50.21 15.46 7.39
N ARG A 209 -50.33 16.78 7.27
CA ARG A 209 -49.40 17.62 6.49
C ARG A 209 -47.95 17.47 6.96
N LYS A 210 -47.69 17.57 8.27
CA LYS A 210 -46.33 17.40 8.82
C LYS A 210 -45.77 16.01 8.55
N ALA A 211 -46.58 14.97 8.71
CA ALA A 211 -46.17 13.59 8.46
C ALA A 211 -45.92 13.34 6.95
N LEU A 212 -46.73 13.94 6.07
CA LEU A 212 -46.53 13.89 4.62
C LEU A 212 -45.26 14.63 4.19
N GLU A 213 -45.01 15.82 4.73
CA GLU A 213 -43.78 16.58 4.47
C GLU A 213 -42.54 15.76 4.84
N MET A 214 -42.57 15.08 5.99
CA MET A 214 -41.49 14.20 6.43
C MET A 214 -41.32 12.98 5.53
N ALA A 215 -42.41 12.29 5.17
CA ALA A 215 -42.36 11.14 4.27
C ALA A 215 -41.84 11.51 2.87
N ILE A 216 -42.31 12.63 2.32
CA ILE A 216 -41.85 13.16 1.03
C ILE A 216 -40.40 13.59 1.10
N ALA A 217 -39.95 14.17 2.21
CA ALA A 217 -38.54 14.52 2.40
C ALA A 217 -37.65 13.27 2.33
N HIS A 218 -38.02 12.18 2.99
CA HIS A 218 -37.28 10.91 2.87
C HIS A 218 -37.31 10.32 1.46
N ALA A 219 -38.46 10.35 0.77
CA ALA A 219 -38.54 9.94 -0.63
C ALA A 219 -37.56 10.72 -1.51
N LYS A 220 -37.51 12.04 -1.38
CA LYS A 220 -36.57 12.90 -2.11
C LYS A 220 -35.11 12.63 -1.74
N ILE A 221 -34.81 12.34 -0.47
CA ILE A 221 -33.47 11.94 -0.04
C ILE A 221 -33.05 10.64 -0.75
N ILE A 222 -33.95 9.65 -0.84
CA ILE A 222 -33.67 8.38 -1.53
C ILE A 222 -33.35 8.63 -3.00
N LEU A 223 -34.19 9.40 -3.70
CA LEU A 223 -33.99 9.74 -5.12
C LEU A 223 -32.65 10.43 -5.37
N ASN A 224 -32.29 11.40 -4.52
CA ASN A 224 -31.11 12.22 -4.73
C ASN A 224 -29.81 11.51 -4.32
N ARG A 225 -29.83 10.73 -3.24
CA ARG A 225 -28.62 10.12 -2.68
C ARG A 225 -28.30 8.76 -3.26
N SER A 226 -29.29 7.97 -3.73
CA SER A 226 -29.03 6.64 -4.29
C SER A 226 -28.05 6.67 -5.48
N PRO A 227 -28.18 7.58 -6.48
CA PRO A 227 -27.21 7.70 -7.56
C PRO A 227 -25.83 8.15 -7.07
N GLN A 228 -25.77 9.14 -6.17
CA GLN A 228 -24.50 9.65 -5.62
C GLN A 228 -23.72 8.55 -4.87
N VAL A 229 -24.42 7.73 -4.10
CA VAL A 229 -23.82 6.60 -3.39
C VAL A 229 -23.30 5.57 -4.40
N ASN A 230 -24.05 5.25 -5.46
CA ASN A 230 -23.60 4.33 -6.51
C ASN A 230 -22.34 4.85 -7.23
N ASP A 231 -22.30 6.15 -7.55
CA ASP A 231 -21.13 6.79 -8.16
C ASP A 231 -19.91 6.76 -7.25
N LEU A 232 -20.10 6.97 -5.94
CA LEU A 232 -19.02 6.87 -4.95
C LEU A 232 -18.51 5.44 -4.82
N VAL A 233 -19.39 4.43 -4.75
CA VAL A 233 -18.99 3.02 -4.75
C VAL A 233 -18.15 2.71 -5.99
N LYS A 234 -18.62 3.13 -7.17
CA LYS A 234 -17.90 2.97 -8.43
C LYS A 234 -16.52 3.62 -8.36
N ALA A 235 -16.44 4.89 -7.94
CA ALA A 235 -15.18 5.61 -7.82
C ALA A 235 -14.18 4.90 -6.88
N ILE A 236 -14.65 4.39 -5.73
CA ILE A 236 -13.81 3.66 -4.77
C ILE A 236 -13.25 2.38 -5.39
N VAL A 237 -14.10 1.54 -5.98
CA VAL A 237 -13.68 0.22 -6.51
C VAL A 237 -12.87 0.33 -7.81
N THR A 238 -13.05 1.39 -8.60
CA THR A 238 -12.28 1.59 -9.84
C THR A 238 -11.01 2.41 -9.65
N THR A 239 -10.74 2.95 -8.45
CA THR A 239 -9.48 3.66 -8.20
C THR A 239 -8.30 2.67 -8.34
N PRO A 240 -7.26 2.96 -9.15
CA PRO A 240 -6.21 2.00 -9.50
C PRO A 240 -5.13 1.78 -8.40
N THR A 241 -5.52 1.78 -7.12
CA THR A 241 -4.62 1.60 -5.96
C THR A 241 -3.88 0.27 -6.01
N SER A 242 -4.57 -0.84 -6.27
CA SER A 242 -3.97 -2.16 -6.43
C SER A 242 -2.93 -2.21 -7.56
N ARG A 243 -3.20 -1.56 -8.69
CA ARG A 243 -2.25 -1.49 -9.83
C ARG A 243 -0.98 -0.76 -9.42
N GLN A 244 -1.11 0.37 -8.71
CA GLN A 244 0.01 1.17 -8.25
C GLN A 244 0.89 0.39 -7.25
N VAL A 245 0.27 -0.35 -6.33
CA VAL A 245 0.99 -1.24 -5.38
C VAL A 245 1.75 -2.34 -6.11
N MET A 246 1.16 -2.95 -7.13
CA MET A 246 1.84 -3.95 -7.95
C MET A 246 3.05 -3.36 -8.70
N THR A 247 2.97 -2.12 -9.17
CA THR A 247 4.12 -1.42 -9.76
C THR A 247 5.23 -1.22 -8.75
N LEU A 248 4.91 -0.78 -7.52
CA LEU A 248 5.87 -0.66 -6.41
C LEU A 248 6.52 -2.01 -6.08
N LEU A 249 5.74 -3.08 -5.95
CA LEU A 249 6.25 -4.45 -5.74
C LEU A 249 7.22 -4.86 -6.84
N ARG A 250 6.86 -4.67 -8.11
CA ARG A 250 7.72 -5.01 -9.25
C ARG A 250 9.04 -4.25 -9.22
N LEU A 251 9.00 -2.94 -8.95
CA LEU A 251 10.22 -2.13 -8.86
C LEU A 251 11.14 -2.61 -7.74
N THR A 252 10.60 -2.92 -6.55
CA THR A 252 11.41 -3.42 -5.42
C THR A 252 12.09 -4.76 -5.73
N ILE A 253 11.43 -5.65 -6.47
CA ILE A 253 12.01 -6.92 -6.94
C ILE A 253 13.15 -6.66 -7.93
N VAL A 254 12.96 -5.74 -8.90
CA VAL A 254 13.98 -5.38 -9.90
C VAL A 254 15.22 -4.77 -9.23
N ILE A 255 15.03 -3.85 -8.28
CA ILE A 255 16.12 -3.22 -7.52
C ILE A 255 16.94 -4.28 -6.77
N THR A 256 16.26 -5.19 -6.07
CA THR A 256 16.91 -6.24 -5.27
C THR A 256 17.68 -7.22 -6.16
N LYS A 257 17.12 -7.62 -7.30
CA LYS A 257 17.80 -8.47 -8.28
C LYS A 257 19.06 -7.81 -8.84
N LYS A 258 19.00 -6.52 -9.19
CA LYS A 258 20.16 -5.74 -9.68
C LYS A 258 21.27 -5.64 -8.64
N HIS A 259 20.91 -5.52 -7.36
CA HIS A 259 21.88 -5.45 -6.27
C HIS A 259 22.56 -6.79 -6.01
N SER A 260 21.84 -7.91 -6.14
CA SER A 260 22.41 -9.27 -6.05
C SER A 260 23.40 -9.61 -7.17
N THR A 261 23.37 -8.89 -8.30
CA THR A 261 24.22 -9.16 -9.47
C THR A 261 25.36 -8.15 -9.68
N ARG A 262 25.49 -7.12 -8.84
CA ARG A 262 26.64 -6.19 -8.94
C ARG A 262 27.89 -6.91 -8.40
N PRO A 263 29.01 -6.93 -9.15
CA PRO A 263 30.27 -7.41 -8.61
C PRO A 263 30.62 -6.54 -7.39
N THR A 264 30.92 -7.21 -6.29
CA THR A 264 31.30 -6.55 -5.05
C THR A 264 32.69 -5.94 -5.19
N PRO A 265 33.09 -4.97 -4.34
CA PRO A 265 34.48 -4.51 -4.29
C PRO A 265 35.48 -5.65 -4.06
N ILE A 266 35.03 -6.78 -3.49
CA ILE A 266 35.83 -7.99 -3.29
C ILE A 266 36.14 -8.67 -4.63
N ASP A 267 35.20 -8.67 -5.58
CA ASP A 267 35.46 -9.13 -6.96
C ASP A 267 36.41 -8.19 -7.70
N SER A 268 36.42 -6.90 -7.33
CA SER A 268 37.40 -5.92 -7.82
C SER A 268 38.78 -6.14 -7.19
N ILE A 269 38.84 -6.55 -5.91
CA ILE A 269 40.06 -6.96 -5.20
C ILE A 269 40.60 -8.27 -5.79
N SER A 270 39.75 -9.15 -6.33
CA SER A 270 40.18 -10.34 -7.07
C SER A 270 40.96 -10.00 -8.35
N ILE A 271 40.77 -8.82 -8.93
CA ILE A 271 41.57 -8.32 -10.07
C ILE A 271 42.95 -7.81 -9.60
N TYR A 272 43.07 -7.38 -8.33
CA TYR A 272 44.36 -6.99 -7.72
C TYR A 272 45.11 -8.16 -7.07
N TYR A 273 44.45 -9.30 -6.83
CA TYR A 273 45.08 -10.51 -6.28
C TYR A 273 46.22 -11.08 -7.15
N PRO A 274 46.12 -11.16 -8.50
CA PRO A 274 47.27 -11.58 -9.31
C PRO A 274 48.40 -10.54 -9.32
N LEU A 275 48.08 -9.24 -9.20
CA LEU A 275 49.10 -8.18 -9.11
C LEU A 275 49.83 -8.16 -7.76
N PHE A 276 49.13 -8.43 -6.67
CA PHE A 276 49.72 -8.55 -5.34
C PHE A 276 50.49 -9.86 -5.15
N CYS A 277 50.00 -10.97 -5.73
CA CYS A 277 50.77 -12.22 -5.82
C CYS A 277 52.03 -12.05 -6.67
N CYS A 278 51.98 -11.33 -7.79
CA CYS A 278 53.18 -11.01 -8.58
C CYS A 278 54.19 -10.18 -7.79
N LEU A 279 53.76 -9.14 -7.05
CA LEU A 279 54.68 -8.29 -6.28
C LEU A 279 55.30 -9.01 -5.07
N VAL A 280 54.58 -9.97 -4.46
CA VAL A 280 55.05 -10.72 -3.28
C VAL A 280 55.85 -11.98 -3.67
N LEU A 281 55.63 -12.57 -4.86
CA LEU A 281 56.44 -13.68 -5.39
C LEU A 281 57.65 -13.26 -6.24
N GLN A 282 57.79 -12.00 -6.65
CA GLN A 282 58.91 -11.54 -7.51
C GLN A 282 60.28 -11.23 -6.88
N PRO A 283 60.61 -11.42 -5.59
CA PRO A 283 62.03 -11.34 -5.20
C PRO A 283 62.83 -12.59 -5.59
N GLN A 284 62.18 -13.68 -6.06
CA GLN A 284 62.86 -14.96 -6.30
C GLN A 284 63.21 -15.24 -7.77
N LEU A 285 62.63 -14.54 -8.74
CA LEU A 285 62.88 -14.84 -10.17
C LEU A 285 64.02 -14.03 -10.81
N PHE A 286 64.61 -13.06 -10.08
CA PHE A 286 65.69 -12.19 -10.60
C PHE A 286 67.07 -12.47 -9.99
N ALA A 287 67.22 -13.51 -9.18
CA ALA A 287 68.51 -13.86 -8.54
C ALA A 287 69.30 -14.96 -9.28
N ASP A 288 68.74 -15.61 -10.30
CA ASP A 288 69.37 -16.74 -11.01
C ASP A 288 69.79 -16.42 -12.47
N LEU A 289 69.86 -15.15 -12.87
CA LEU A 289 70.32 -14.75 -14.20
C LEU A 289 71.42 -13.68 -14.11
N GLU A 290 72.64 -14.12 -13.80
CA GLU A 290 73.89 -13.45 -14.20
C GLU A 290 74.78 -14.42 -15.00
N PRO A 291 75.67 -13.92 -15.86
CA PRO A 291 75.91 -14.48 -17.18
C PRO A 291 77.08 -15.47 -17.18
N MET A 292 76.91 -16.63 -17.82
CA MET A 292 78.06 -17.43 -18.24
C MET A 292 78.63 -16.87 -19.55
N ARG A 293 79.91 -16.48 -19.45
CA ARG A 293 80.88 -16.46 -20.55
C ARG A 293 80.97 -17.81 -21.25
#